data_AF-A0A4Z1CBA5-F1
#
_entry.id   AF-A0A4Z1CBA5-F1
#
_cell.length_a   1.000
_cell.length_b   1.000
_cell.length_c   1.000
_cell.angle_alpha   90.00
_cell.angle_beta   90.00
_cell.angle_gamma   90.00
#
_symmetry.space_group_name_H-M   'P 1'
#
loop_
_entity.id
_entity.type
_entity.pdbx_description
1 polymer ?
#
loop_
_entity_poly.entity_id
_entity_poly.type
_entity_poly.pdbx_seq_one_letter_code
_entity_poly.pdbx_strand_id
1 'polypeptide(L)'
;MAKPKETVSRTLMVALVLSIAFSVVVSTAAVMLRPAQVKNQNLDIRSNILAAAGMLEPGASAEEIEEAFSRFDVRLLDLDSGEYVEPQDVGVQDPMKYDMYKAASDPAMSTDIPASEDKAGIKRRPNVAKIFTLTENGELVRVVLPVHGYGLWSTLYGFVSLEGDANTIEGLGFYDHAETPGLGGEVDNPRWKKQWVGKEVYGEQLDEPQIRLVKGGVSADAADKEHKVDALSGATLTSRGVEQLVNYWMGDRGYETYLKKLRQGEV
;
A
#
# COMPACT_ATOMS: atom_id res chain seq x y z
N MET A 1 49.45 27.69 31.51
CA MET A 1 48.24 27.05 32.07
C MET A 1 47.02 27.64 31.37
N ALA A 2 46.26 26.84 30.62
CA ALA A 2 45.05 27.30 29.94
C ALA A 2 43.92 27.46 30.97
N LYS A 3 43.36 28.67 31.09
CA LYS A 3 42.13 28.91 31.87
C LYS A 3 41.01 28.01 31.33
N PRO A 4 40.21 27.33 32.17
CA PRO A 4 39.05 26.59 31.69
C PRO A 4 38.09 27.59 31.04
N LYS A 5 37.90 27.48 29.72
CA LYS A 5 37.08 28.41 28.92
C LYS A 5 35.58 28.13 29.03
N GLU A 6 35.22 27.04 29.69
CA GLU A 6 33.85 26.58 29.89
C GLU A 6 33.20 27.31 31.07
N THR A 7 32.23 28.16 30.75
CA THR A 7 31.33 28.80 31.71
C THR A 7 29.92 28.48 31.29
N VAL A 8 29.03 28.22 32.24
CA VAL A 8 27.63 27.85 31.97
C VAL A 8 26.96 28.81 30.97
N SER A 9 27.25 30.12 31.08
CA SER A 9 26.76 31.14 30.15
C SER A 9 27.25 30.94 28.71
N ARG A 10 28.53 30.60 28.48
CA ARG A 10 29.06 30.32 27.14
C ARG A 10 28.48 29.04 26.57
N THR A 11 28.32 28.00 27.38
CA THR A 11 27.70 26.75 26.94
C THR A 11 26.26 26.99 26.49
N LEU A 12 25.48 27.77 27.25
CA LEU A 12 24.11 28.15 26.88
C LEU A 12 24.07 29.00 25.60
N MET A 13 24.98 29.96 25.44
CA MET A 13 25.07 30.80 24.25
C MET A 13 25.46 29.99 23.01
N VAL A 14 26.44 29.10 23.11
CA VAL A 14 26.83 28.21 22.01
C VAL A 14 25.68 27.29 21.64
N ALA A 15 24.99 26.68 22.62
CA ALA A 15 23.84 25.84 22.37
C ALA A 15 22.72 26.61 21.65
N LEU A 16 22.43 27.85 22.07
CA LEU A 16 21.44 28.71 21.42
C LEU A 16 21.82 29.02 19.97
N VAL A 17 23.05 29.49 19.73
CA VAL A 17 23.52 29.81 18.37
C VAL A 17 23.49 28.57 17.48
N LEU A 18 23.96 27.44 18.00
CA LEU A 18 23.99 26.17 17.26
C LEU A 18 22.57 25.67 16.95
N SER A 19 21.64 25.79 17.90
CA SER A 19 20.23 25.43 17.68
C SER A 19 19.56 26.29 16.60
N ILE A 20 19.85 27.60 16.58
CA ILE A 20 19.31 28.52 15.57
C ILE A 20 19.94 28.22 14.21
N ALA A 21 21.26 28.00 14.17
CA ALA A 21 21.94 27.66 12.93
C ALA A 21 21.40 26.35 12.32
N PHE A 22 21.27 25.30 13.12
CA PHE A 22 20.72 24.02 12.63
C PHE A 22 19.24 24.10 12.29
N SER A 23 18.42 24.84 13.06
CA SER A 23 16.99 24.97 12.75
C SER A 23 16.76 25.68 11.42
N VAL A 24 17.53 26.74 11.13
CA VAL A 24 17.47 27.45 9.84
C VAL A 24 17.90 26.54 8.70
N VAL A 25 19.01 25.81 8.84
CA VAL A 25 19.50 24.89 7.80
C VAL A 25 18.48 23.78 7.52
N VAL A 26 17.98 23.11 8.57
CA VAL A 26 17.01 22.01 8.45
C VAL A 26 15.68 22.51 7.88
N SER A 27 15.17 23.63 8.38
CA SER A 27 13.90 24.20 7.88
C SER A 27 14.01 24.63 6.42
N THR A 28 15.13 25.24 6.02
CA THR A 28 15.35 25.68 4.63
C THR A 28 15.40 24.48 3.70
N ALA A 29 16.19 23.46 4.06
CA ALA A 29 16.28 22.22 3.27
C ALA A 29 14.91 21.53 3.16
N ALA A 30 14.18 21.39 4.27
CA ALA A 30 12.87 20.76 4.29
C ALA A 30 11.85 21.50 3.41
N VAL A 31 11.75 22.83 3.51
CA VAL A 31 10.76 23.60 2.74
C VAL A 31 11.12 23.65 1.25
N MET A 32 12.40 23.80 0.90
CA MET A 32 12.84 23.86 -0.50
C MET A 32 12.74 22.51 -1.22
N LEU A 33 13.05 21.40 -0.55
CA LEU A 33 13.05 20.07 -1.16
C LEU A 33 11.66 19.42 -1.20
N ARG A 34 10.74 19.82 -0.32
CA ARG A 34 9.41 19.19 -0.18
C ARG A 34 8.63 19.09 -1.49
N PRO A 35 8.55 20.13 -2.36
CA PRO A 35 7.82 20.00 -3.62
C PRO A 35 8.41 18.92 -4.55
N ALA A 36 9.73 18.83 -4.63
CA ALA A 36 10.41 17.80 -5.43
C ALA A 36 10.24 16.40 -4.82
N GLN A 37 10.29 16.27 -3.49
CA GLN A 37 10.03 15.02 -2.79
C GLN A 37 8.61 14.52 -3.05
N VAL A 38 7.60 15.39 -2.91
CA VAL A 38 6.19 15.03 -3.18
C VAL A 38 5.99 14.63 -4.63
N LYS A 39 6.62 15.33 -5.59
CA LYS A 39 6.57 14.95 -7.00
C LYS A 39 7.15 13.55 -7.23
N ASN A 40 8.31 13.26 -6.66
CA ASN A 40 8.96 11.96 -6.82
C ASN A 40 8.18 10.84 -6.13
N GLN A 41 7.60 11.08 -4.95
CA GLN A 41 6.74 10.13 -4.23
C GLN A 41 5.47 9.82 -5.03
N ASN A 42 4.82 10.84 -5.61
CA ASN A 42 3.65 10.62 -6.45
C ASN A 42 3.99 9.82 -7.71
N LEU A 43 5.13 10.13 -8.34
CA LEU A 43 5.59 9.36 -9.50
C LEU A 43 5.89 7.91 -9.11
N ASP A 44 6.56 7.69 -7.99
CA ASP A 44 6.87 6.36 -7.48
C ASP A 44 5.61 5.55 -7.15
N ILE A 45 4.60 6.17 -6.52
CA ILE A 45 3.30 5.54 -6.28
C ILE A 45 2.64 5.13 -7.62
N ARG A 46 2.64 6.02 -8.62
CA ARG A 46 2.10 5.73 -9.96
C ARG A 46 2.85 4.59 -10.63
N SER A 47 4.18 4.60 -10.56
CA SER A 47 5.02 3.49 -11.05
C SER A 47 4.68 2.18 -10.37
N ASN A 48 4.47 2.17 -9.05
CA ASN A 48 4.12 0.97 -8.31
C ASN A 48 2.70 0.45 -8.63
N ILE A 49 1.74 1.34 -8.87
CA ILE A 49 0.41 0.98 -9.38
C ILE A 49 0.55 0.29 -10.74
N LEU A 50 1.28 0.90 -11.67
CA LEU A 50 1.53 0.33 -12.99
C LEU A 50 2.30 -1.00 -12.91
N ALA A 51 3.26 -1.12 -11.99
CA ALA A 51 4.03 -2.35 -11.80
C ALA A 51 3.14 -3.49 -11.26
N ALA A 52 2.30 -3.22 -10.26
CA ALA A 52 1.34 -4.19 -9.74
C ALA A 52 0.31 -4.61 -10.81
N ALA A 53 -0.03 -3.70 -11.70
CA ALA A 53 -0.89 -3.92 -12.86
C ALA A 53 -0.18 -4.56 -14.07
N GLY A 54 1.13 -4.83 -14.00
CA GLY A 54 1.90 -5.35 -15.14
C GLY A 54 1.97 -4.40 -16.35
N MET A 55 1.77 -3.09 -16.16
CA MET A 55 1.79 -2.04 -17.19
C MET A 55 3.05 -1.18 -17.18
N LEU A 56 3.96 -1.40 -16.23
CA LEU A 56 5.18 -0.61 -16.14
C LEU A 56 6.26 -1.19 -17.07
N GLU A 57 6.58 -0.45 -18.13
CA GLU A 57 7.70 -0.79 -19.01
C GLU A 57 9.06 -0.55 -18.31
N PRO A 58 10.04 -1.48 -18.44
CA PRO A 58 11.36 -1.29 -17.86
C PRO A 58 12.06 -0.04 -18.39
N GLY A 59 12.42 0.87 -17.48
CA GLY A 59 13.11 2.12 -17.84
C GLY A 59 12.19 3.24 -18.35
N ALA A 60 10.88 3.12 -18.17
CA ALA A 60 9.91 4.17 -18.49
C ALA A 60 10.31 5.52 -17.86
N SER A 61 10.21 6.58 -18.67
CA SER A 61 10.34 7.97 -18.27
C SER A 61 9.15 8.42 -17.41
N ALA A 62 9.31 9.56 -16.74
CA ALA A 62 8.23 10.12 -15.94
C ALA A 62 6.99 10.40 -16.80
N GLU A 63 7.18 10.89 -18.02
CA GLU A 63 6.12 11.19 -18.97
C GLU A 63 5.35 9.92 -19.39
N GLU A 64 6.06 8.82 -19.68
CA GLU A 64 5.44 7.53 -20.04
C GLU A 64 4.65 6.93 -18.87
N ILE A 65 5.15 7.08 -17.64
CA ILE A 65 4.44 6.65 -16.42
C ILE A 65 3.14 7.45 -16.26
N GLU A 66 3.19 8.77 -16.44
CA GLU A 66 1.99 9.62 -16.35
C GLU A 66 0.97 9.27 -17.44
N GLU A 67 1.44 9.04 -18.68
CA GLU A 67 0.59 8.64 -19.80
C GLU A 67 -0.09 7.29 -19.53
N ALA A 68 0.66 6.27 -19.12
CA ALA A 68 0.12 4.96 -18.79
C ALA A 68 -0.86 5.03 -17.61
N PHE A 69 -0.55 5.82 -16.58
CA PHE A 69 -1.41 6.02 -15.41
C PHE A 69 -2.71 6.75 -15.77
N SER A 70 -2.70 7.64 -16.77
CA SER A 70 -3.90 8.39 -17.19
C SER A 70 -5.06 7.52 -17.69
N ARG A 71 -4.79 6.24 -17.97
CA ARG A 71 -5.81 5.23 -18.32
C ARG A 71 -6.63 4.74 -17.13
N PHE A 72 -6.16 4.99 -15.91
CA PHE A 72 -6.88 4.62 -14.70
C PHE A 72 -7.83 5.72 -14.26
N ASP A 73 -9.06 5.32 -13.94
CA ASP A 73 -9.99 6.12 -13.18
C ASP A 73 -9.66 6.00 -11.69
N VAL A 74 -9.44 7.13 -11.03
CA VAL A 74 -9.24 7.19 -9.58
C VAL A 74 -10.60 7.30 -8.92
N ARG A 75 -10.98 6.31 -8.11
CA ARG A 75 -12.28 6.24 -7.43
C ARG A 75 -12.10 6.30 -5.91
N LEU A 76 -13.07 6.89 -5.23
CA LEU A 76 -13.19 6.81 -3.78
C LEU A 76 -14.29 5.83 -3.44
N LEU A 77 -13.99 4.90 -2.55
CA LEU A 77 -14.82 3.76 -2.21
C LEU A 77 -15.15 3.78 -0.73
N ASP A 78 -16.43 3.82 -0.37
CA ASP A 78 -16.85 3.52 0.99
C ASP A 78 -16.69 2.01 1.27
N LEU A 79 -15.89 1.67 2.28
CA LEU A 79 -15.50 0.29 2.56
C LEU A 79 -16.62 -0.51 3.24
N ASP A 80 -17.63 0.13 3.83
CA ASP A 80 -18.75 -0.57 4.46
C ASP A 80 -19.85 -0.88 3.45
N SER A 81 -20.19 0.08 2.58
CA SER A 81 -21.24 -0.10 1.58
C SER A 81 -20.72 -0.73 0.28
N GLY A 82 -19.43 -0.60 -0.01
CA GLY A 82 -18.85 -0.98 -1.29
C GLY A 82 -19.25 -0.07 -2.46
N GLU A 83 -19.73 1.15 -2.18
CA GLU A 83 -20.17 2.12 -3.19
C GLU A 83 -19.16 3.25 -3.38
N TYR A 84 -19.17 3.83 -4.58
CA TYR A 84 -18.36 5.01 -4.84
C TYR A 84 -18.92 6.24 -4.13
N VAL A 85 -18.02 7.07 -3.62
CA VAL A 85 -18.35 8.35 -3.00
C VAL A 85 -17.73 9.49 -3.79
N GLU A 86 -18.37 10.66 -3.76
CA GLU A 86 -17.87 11.81 -4.47
C GLU A 86 -16.71 12.48 -3.68
N PRO A 87 -15.71 13.07 -4.36
CA PRO A 87 -14.60 13.75 -3.69
C PRO A 87 -15.04 14.77 -2.63
N GLN A 88 -16.15 15.46 -2.88
CA GLN A 88 -16.68 16.49 -1.99
C GLN A 88 -17.16 15.92 -0.65
N ASP A 89 -17.63 14.66 -0.61
CA ASP A 89 -18.12 14.00 0.60
C ASP A 89 -17.00 13.76 1.62
N VAL A 90 -15.76 13.63 1.14
CA VAL A 90 -14.55 13.50 1.97
C VAL A 90 -13.71 14.79 2.02
N GLY A 91 -14.29 15.91 1.56
CA GLY A 91 -13.66 17.23 1.66
C GLY A 91 -12.50 17.47 0.70
N VAL A 92 -12.40 16.74 -0.41
CA VAL A 92 -11.43 17.01 -1.48
C VAL A 92 -12.14 17.38 -2.80
N GLN A 93 -11.42 18.03 -3.72
CA GLN A 93 -11.95 18.37 -5.04
C GLN A 93 -11.57 17.34 -6.12
N ASP A 94 -10.59 16.50 -5.81
CA ASP A 94 -9.97 15.56 -6.72
C ASP A 94 -9.69 14.29 -5.92
N PRO A 95 -10.19 13.11 -6.36
CA PRO A 95 -10.00 11.85 -5.65
C PRO A 95 -8.52 11.53 -5.45
N MET A 96 -7.63 11.95 -6.35
CA MET A 96 -6.20 11.74 -6.24
C MET A 96 -5.59 12.42 -4.99
N LYS A 97 -6.18 13.53 -4.55
CA LYS A 97 -5.74 14.29 -3.36
C LYS A 97 -6.21 13.69 -2.03
N TYR A 98 -7.08 12.69 -2.06
CA TYR A 98 -7.51 12.00 -0.85
C TYR A 98 -6.37 11.13 -0.29
N ASP A 99 -6.11 11.27 1.01
CA ASP A 99 -5.11 10.51 1.75
C ASP A 99 -5.81 9.59 2.76
N MET A 100 -6.06 8.35 2.33
CA MET A 100 -6.73 7.34 3.14
C MET A 100 -5.93 6.95 4.39
N TYR A 101 -4.59 7.07 4.38
CA TYR A 101 -3.75 6.71 5.52
C TYR A 101 -3.79 7.78 6.60
N LYS A 102 -3.85 9.05 6.19
CA LYS A 102 -4.15 10.16 7.11
C LYS A 102 -5.56 10.02 7.68
N ALA A 103 -6.55 9.68 6.84
CA ALA A 103 -7.93 9.46 7.28
C ALA A 103 -8.05 8.32 8.30
N ALA A 104 -7.26 7.24 8.14
CA ALA A 104 -7.20 6.12 9.09
C ALA A 104 -6.80 6.54 10.52
N SER A 105 -6.07 7.65 10.66
CA SER A 105 -5.64 8.19 11.96
C SER A 105 -6.67 9.12 12.62
N ASP A 106 -7.71 9.54 11.90
CA ASP A 106 -8.78 10.41 12.40
C ASP A 106 -10.01 9.57 12.81
N PRO A 107 -10.41 9.54 14.09
CA PRO A 107 -11.56 8.76 14.53
C PRO A 107 -12.89 9.10 13.86
N ALA A 108 -13.04 10.28 13.28
CA ALA A 108 -14.24 10.66 12.53
C ALA A 108 -14.29 10.08 11.11
N MET A 109 -13.13 9.70 10.55
CA MET A 109 -12.99 9.21 9.18
C MET A 109 -12.54 7.74 9.12
N SER A 110 -12.55 7.05 10.25
CA SER A 110 -12.04 5.69 10.39
C SER A 110 -12.80 4.90 11.45
N THR A 111 -12.69 3.59 11.36
CA THR A 111 -13.29 2.63 12.28
C THR A 111 -12.19 1.92 13.07
N ASP A 112 -12.35 1.82 14.39
CA ASP A 112 -11.48 0.99 15.23
C ASP A 112 -11.67 -0.50 14.90
N ILE A 113 -10.56 -1.21 14.78
CA ILE A 113 -10.57 -2.66 14.54
C ILE A 113 -10.37 -3.35 15.88
N PRO A 114 -11.29 -4.24 16.30
CA PRO A 114 -11.09 -5.06 17.48
C PRO A 114 -9.78 -5.85 17.39
N ALA A 115 -9.04 -5.97 18.49
CA ALA A 115 -7.75 -6.65 18.49
C ALA A 115 -7.82 -8.13 18.04
N SER A 116 -8.97 -8.78 18.20
CA SER A 116 -9.23 -10.15 17.70
C SER A 116 -9.39 -10.23 16.18
N GLU A 117 -9.69 -9.11 15.53
CA GLU A 117 -9.98 -8.99 14.10
C GLU A 117 -8.89 -8.24 13.33
N ASP A 118 -7.99 -7.52 14.03
CA ASP A 118 -6.86 -6.78 13.46
C ASP A 118 -5.73 -7.72 13.01
N LYS A 119 -6.04 -8.61 12.06
CA LYS A 119 -5.07 -9.55 11.47
C LYS A 119 -3.91 -8.81 10.79
N ALA A 120 -4.18 -7.66 10.18
CA ALA A 120 -3.18 -6.85 9.49
C ALA A 120 -2.35 -5.95 10.43
N GLY A 121 -2.69 -5.83 11.71
CA GLY A 121 -1.96 -5.01 12.68
C GLY A 121 -2.03 -3.50 12.40
N ILE A 122 -3.11 -3.02 11.78
CA ILE A 122 -3.30 -1.62 11.38
C ILE A 122 -4.10 -0.81 12.39
N LYS A 123 -4.74 -1.46 13.37
CA LYS A 123 -5.52 -0.90 14.50
C LYS A 123 -6.79 -0.15 14.11
N ARG A 124 -6.73 0.67 13.07
CA ARG A 124 -7.84 1.44 12.51
C ARG A 124 -7.89 1.27 11.02
N ARG A 125 -9.10 1.22 10.48
CA ARG A 125 -9.37 1.17 9.04
C ARG A 125 -10.00 2.50 8.63
N PRO A 126 -9.56 3.18 7.56
CA PRO A 126 -10.32 4.32 7.04
C PRO A 126 -11.74 3.87 6.64
N ASN A 127 -12.69 4.78 6.62
CA ASN A 127 -14.04 4.48 6.13
C ASN A 127 -14.07 4.50 4.59
N VAL A 128 -13.25 5.37 3.98
CA VAL A 128 -13.15 5.50 2.52
C VAL A 128 -11.74 5.11 2.05
N ALA A 129 -11.65 4.33 0.99
CA ALA A 129 -10.40 3.97 0.31
C ALA A 129 -10.29 4.68 -1.05
N LYS A 130 -9.06 4.95 -1.49
CA LYS A 130 -8.78 5.44 -2.85
C LYS A 130 -8.32 4.28 -3.71
N ILE A 131 -9.09 3.90 -4.72
CA ILE A 131 -8.78 2.78 -5.61
C ILE A 131 -8.57 3.26 -7.05
N PHE A 132 -8.06 2.37 -7.90
CA PHE A 132 -7.80 2.68 -9.30
C PHE A 132 -8.44 1.61 -10.18
N THR A 133 -9.33 2.00 -11.08
CA THR A 133 -10.02 1.09 -11.99
C THR A 133 -9.60 1.38 -13.42
N LEU A 134 -9.49 0.36 -14.26
CA LEU A 134 -9.24 0.52 -15.69
C LEU A 134 -10.34 -0.21 -16.46
N THR A 135 -11.03 0.56 -17.30
CA THR A 135 -12.15 0.09 -18.12
C THR A 135 -11.77 0.23 -19.59
N GLU A 136 -11.99 -0.82 -20.38
CA GLU A 136 -11.82 -0.79 -21.83
C GLU A 136 -13.10 -1.25 -22.50
N ASN A 137 -13.54 -0.52 -23.53
CA ASN A 137 -14.78 -0.83 -24.26
C ASN A 137 -16.04 -0.95 -23.38
N GLY A 138 -16.04 -0.29 -22.21
CA GLY A 138 -17.14 -0.35 -21.24
C GLY A 138 -17.09 -1.54 -20.28
N GLU A 139 -16.06 -2.39 -20.37
CA GLU A 139 -15.84 -3.51 -19.46
C GLU A 139 -14.68 -3.21 -18.52
N LEU A 140 -14.86 -3.50 -17.22
CA LEU A 140 -13.76 -3.43 -16.26
C LEU A 140 -12.73 -4.49 -16.64
N VAL A 141 -11.51 -4.04 -16.95
CA VAL A 141 -10.38 -4.94 -17.24
C VAL A 141 -9.56 -5.18 -15.99
N ARG A 142 -9.52 -4.20 -15.08
CA ARG A 142 -8.65 -4.24 -13.91
C ARG A 142 -9.11 -3.35 -12.78
N VAL A 143 -8.87 -3.80 -11.56
CA VAL A 143 -8.94 -2.98 -10.35
C VAL A 143 -7.68 -3.11 -9.51
N VAL A 144 -7.07 -1.97 -9.16
CA VAL A 144 -5.89 -1.89 -8.29
C VAL A 144 -6.30 -1.32 -6.94
N LEU A 145 -6.01 -2.10 -5.90
CA LEU A 145 -6.45 -1.86 -4.53
C LEU A 145 -5.22 -1.60 -3.65
N PRO A 146 -5.13 -0.44 -2.97
CA PRO A 146 -4.11 -0.22 -1.96
C PRO A 146 -4.32 -1.16 -0.78
N VAL A 147 -3.25 -1.80 -0.32
CA VAL A 147 -3.24 -2.68 0.84
C VAL A 147 -2.09 -2.29 1.76
N HIS A 148 -2.31 -2.45 3.06
CA HIS A 148 -1.22 -2.26 4.03
C HIS A 148 -1.38 -3.11 5.29
N GLY A 149 -0.28 -3.44 5.92
CA GLY A 149 -0.28 -4.20 7.16
C GLY A 149 1.09 -4.38 7.75
N TYR A 150 1.13 -4.74 9.02
CA TYR A 150 2.37 -4.90 9.76
C TYR A 150 3.11 -6.17 9.35
N GLY A 151 4.40 -6.01 9.03
CA GLY A 151 5.34 -7.09 8.78
C GLY A 151 6.02 -7.52 10.06
N LEU A 152 7.35 -7.39 10.12
CA LEU A 152 8.12 -7.57 11.34
C LEU A 152 8.64 -6.25 11.92
N TRP A 153 9.15 -5.36 11.07
CA TRP A 153 9.80 -4.12 11.48
C TRP A 153 9.00 -2.89 11.11
N SER A 154 8.24 -2.95 10.02
CA SER A 154 7.40 -1.84 9.56
C SER A 154 6.03 -2.30 9.10
N THR A 155 5.15 -1.31 8.89
CA THR A 155 4.01 -1.48 7.99
C THR A 155 4.55 -1.60 6.56
N LEU A 156 4.01 -2.55 5.81
CA LEU A 156 4.19 -2.63 4.36
C LEU A 156 3.01 -1.91 3.71
N TYR A 157 3.28 -1.02 2.77
CA TYR A 157 2.27 -0.37 1.94
C TYR A 157 2.45 -0.80 0.49
N GLY A 158 1.36 -1.21 -0.14
CA GLY A 158 1.41 -1.80 -1.46
C GLY A 158 0.09 -1.76 -2.20
N PHE A 159 0.07 -2.48 -3.31
CA PHE A 159 -1.07 -2.62 -4.21
C PHE A 159 -1.27 -4.09 -4.56
N VAL A 160 -2.53 -4.49 -4.66
CA VAL A 160 -2.95 -5.73 -5.33
C VAL A 160 -3.75 -5.33 -6.56
N SER A 161 -3.35 -5.82 -7.72
CA SER A 161 -4.12 -5.69 -8.97
C SER A 161 -4.91 -6.97 -9.19
N LEU A 162 -6.21 -6.83 -9.45
CA LEU A 162 -7.10 -7.92 -9.83
C LEU A 162 -7.57 -7.71 -11.26
N GLU A 163 -7.76 -8.81 -11.98
CA GLU A 163 -8.43 -8.84 -13.29
C GLU A 163 -9.90 -8.37 -13.17
N GLY A 164 -10.56 -8.20 -14.31
CA GLY A 164 -11.98 -7.81 -14.39
C GLY A 164 -12.94 -8.78 -13.69
N ASP A 165 -12.50 -10.00 -13.37
CA ASP A 165 -13.25 -10.97 -12.58
C ASP A 165 -13.28 -10.67 -11.07
N ALA A 166 -12.51 -9.66 -10.63
CA ALA A 166 -12.36 -9.23 -9.25
C ALA A 166 -11.96 -10.38 -8.29
N ASN A 167 -11.17 -11.34 -8.79
CA ASN A 167 -10.66 -12.48 -8.02
C ASN A 167 -9.21 -12.84 -8.41
N THR A 168 -8.91 -12.89 -9.70
CA THR A 168 -7.59 -13.30 -10.20
C THR A 168 -6.58 -12.16 -10.03
N ILE A 169 -5.48 -12.43 -9.34
CA ILE A 169 -4.39 -11.48 -9.08
C ILE A 169 -3.52 -11.34 -10.32
N GLU A 170 -3.42 -10.13 -10.85
CA GLU A 170 -2.48 -9.79 -11.92
C GLU A 170 -1.09 -9.46 -11.37
N GLY A 171 -1.04 -8.96 -10.15
CA GLY A 171 0.22 -8.65 -9.50
C GLY A 171 0.05 -8.05 -8.11
N LEU A 172 1.16 -8.09 -7.37
CA LEU A 172 1.29 -7.52 -6.04
C LEU A 172 2.63 -6.79 -5.95
N GLY A 173 2.63 -5.62 -5.34
CA GLY A 173 3.84 -4.82 -5.13
C GLY A 173 3.76 -3.97 -3.88
N PHE A 174 4.89 -3.73 -3.24
CA PHE A 174 5.02 -2.79 -2.13
C PHE A 174 5.88 -1.61 -2.56
N TYR A 175 5.48 -0.41 -2.14
CA TYR A 175 6.18 0.84 -2.44
C TYR A 175 6.82 1.47 -1.20
N ASP A 176 6.43 1.05 0.00
CA ASP A 176 7.04 1.51 1.24
C ASP A 176 7.08 0.40 2.29
N HIS A 177 8.28 0.12 2.80
CA HIS A 177 8.55 -0.74 3.95
C HIS A 177 10.00 -0.56 4.43
N ALA A 178 10.30 -1.02 5.65
CA ALA A 178 11.63 -1.03 6.24
C ALA A 178 12.04 -2.43 6.75
N GLU A 179 11.51 -3.48 6.13
CA GLU A 179 11.93 -4.85 6.38
C GLU A 179 13.42 -5.07 6.04
N THR A 180 14.07 -6.05 6.67
CA THR A 180 15.50 -6.29 6.51
C THR A 180 15.83 -6.74 5.07
N PRO A 181 16.73 -6.06 4.33
CA PRO A 181 17.15 -6.47 3.00
C PRO A 181 17.73 -7.89 2.97
N GLY A 182 17.35 -8.69 1.97
CA GLY A 182 17.75 -10.11 1.86
C GLY A 182 17.00 -11.07 2.78
N LEU A 183 16.07 -10.57 3.60
CA LEU A 183 15.14 -11.37 4.41
C LEU A 183 13.69 -10.93 4.11
N GLY A 184 13.11 -10.07 4.95
CA GLY A 184 11.76 -9.56 4.74
C GLY A 184 11.68 -8.61 3.56
N GLY A 185 12.77 -7.89 3.23
CA GLY A 185 12.85 -7.05 2.04
C GLY A 185 12.78 -7.84 0.72
N GLU A 186 12.81 -9.18 0.75
CA GLU A 186 12.55 -10.01 -0.43
C GLU A 186 11.10 -9.91 -0.93
N VAL A 187 10.20 -9.21 -0.22
CA VAL A 187 8.93 -8.76 -0.80
C VAL A 187 9.11 -7.94 -2.08
N ASP A 188 10.28 -7.33 -2.28
CA ASP A 188 10.64 -6.60 -3.50
C ASP A 188 11.19 -7.47 -4.62
N ASN A 189 11.50 -8.74 -4.35
CA ASN A 189 12.12 -9.62 -5.33
C ASN A 189 11.17 -9.87 -6.52
N PRO A 190 11.56 -9.52 -7.77
CA PRO A 190 10.71 -9.74 -8.94
C PRO A 190 10.32 -11.21 -9.15
N ARG A 191 11.19 -12.16 -8.75
CA ARG A 191 10.88 -13.59 -8.84
C ARG A 191 9.77 -14.01 -7.88
N TRP A 192 9.73 -13.39 -6.69
CA TRP A 192 8.69 -13.63 -5.71
C TRP A 192 7.39 -12.93 -6.10
N LYS A 193 7.44 -11.65 -6.51
CA LYS A 193 6.27 -10.92 -7.04
C LYS A 193 5.60 -11.67 -8.20
N LYS A 194 6.37 -12.27 -9.11
CA LYS A 194 5.85 -13.05 -10.24
C LYS A 194 5.01 -14.28 -9.82
N GLN A 195 5.20 -14.81 -8.60
CA GLN A 195 4.40 -15.95 -8.11
C GLN A 195 2.95 -15.59 -7.83
N TRP A 196 2.65 -14.30 -7.64
CA TRP A 196 1.30 -13.81 -7.37
C TRP A 196 0.42 -13.74 -8.61
N VAL A 197 1.01 -13.65 -9.80
CA VAL A 197 0.28 -13.56 -11.07
C VAL A 197 -0.50 -14.85 -11.31
N GLY A 198 -1.81 -14.73 -11.57
CA GLY A 198 -2.73 -15.84 -11.79
C GLY A 198 -3.13 -16.58 -10.51
N LYS A 199 -2.84 -16.02 -9.33
CA LYS A 199 -3.38 -16.54 -8.06
C LYS A 199 -4.79 -16.03 -7.87
N GLU A 200 -5.64 -16.82 -7.22
CA GLU A 200 -7.01 -16.41 -6.93
C GLU A 200 -7.12 -16.05 -5.46
N VAL A 201 -7.82 -14.95 -5.17
CA VAL A 201 -8.03 -14.50 -3.79
C VAL A 201 -9.02 -15.39 -3.06
N TYR A 202 -10.14 -15.71 -3.70
CA TYR A 202 -11.25 -16.47 -3.14
C TYR A 202 -11.37 -17.83 -3.85
N GLY A 203 -11.89 -18.83 -3.13
CA GLY A 203 -12.29 -20.11 -3.72
C GLY A 203 -13.67 -20.04 -4.37
N GLU A 204 -14.26 -21.21 -4.68
CA GLU A 204 -15.54 -21.32 -5.41
C GLU A 204 -16.71 -20.52 -4.80
N GLN A 205 -16.72 -20.32 -3.48
CA GLN A 205 -17.79 -19.62 -2.77
C GLN A 205 -17.68 -18.08 -2.84
N LEU A 206 -16.51 -17.54 -3.22
CA LEU A 206 -16.25 -16.12 -3.41
C LEU A 206 -16.58 -15.22 -2.19
N ASP A 207 -16.48 -15.76 -0.98
CA ASP A 207 -16.85 -15.11 0.30
C ASP A 207 -15.65 -14.90 1.23
N GLU A 208 -14.75 -15.88 1.36
CA GLU A 208 -13.58 -15.78 2.23
C GLU A 208 -12.27 -15.82 1.44
N PRO A 209 -11.33 -14.89 1.70
CA PRO A 209 -10.02 -14.91 1.03
C PRO A 209 -9.16 -16.07 1.56
N GLN A 210 -8.56 -16.81 0.63
CA GLN A 210 -7.88 -18.08 0.89
C GLN A 210 -6.35 -18.01 0.70
N ILE A 211 -5.78 -16.81 0.53
CA ILE A 211 -4.35 -16.64 0.27
C ILE A 211 -3.51 -17.24 1.39
N ARG A 212 -2.48 -18.01 1.02
CA ARG A 212 -1.53 -18.66 1.92
C ARG A 212 -0.09 -18.50 1.45
N LEU A 213 0.80 -18.13 2.36
CA LEU A 213 2.25 -18.13 2.12
C LEU A 213 2.88 -19.39 2.71
N VAL A 214 3.32 -20.30 1.84
CA VAL A 214 3.75 -21.65 2.22
C VAL A 214 5.25 -21.69 2.49
N LYS A 215 5.61 -22.04 3.74
CA LYS A 215 7.00 -22.22 4.15
C LYS A 215 7.62 -23.43 3.43
N GLY A 216 8.77 -23.21 2.80
CA GLY A 216 9.48 -24.26 2.05
C GLY A 216 9.05 -24.36 0.58
N GLY A 217 8.12 -23.50 0.15
CA GLY A 217 7.64 -23.41 -1.22
C GLY A 217 6.37 -24.24 -1.48
N VAL A 218 5.66 -23.87 -2.54
CA VAL A 218 4.45 -24.57 -3.02
C VAL A 218 4.87 -25.68 -3.99
N SER A 219 4.49 -26.93 -3.69
CA SER A 219 4.75 -28.05 -4.60
C SER A 219 3.86 -27.97 -5.83
N ALA A 220 4.32 -28.52 -6.97
CA ALA A 220 3.58 -28.49 -8.22
C ALA A 220 2.22 -29.24 -8.16
N ASP A 221 2.13 -30.21 -7.27
CA ASP A 221 0.98 -31.08 -6.98
C ASP A 221 0.20 -30.65 -5.72
N ALA A 222 0.50 -29.50 -5.14
CA ALA A 222 -0.24 -28.99 -3.99
C ALA A 222 -1.72 -28.79 -4.36
N ALA A 223 -2.62 -29.29 -3.50
CA ALA A 223 -4.02 -28.91 -3.55
C ALA A 223 -4.16 -27.39 -3.38
N ASP A 224 -5.16 -26.76 -3.99
CA ASP A 224 -5.49 -25.34 -3.85
C ASP A 224 -4.28 -24.41 -4.10
N LYS A 225 -3.43 -24.78 -5.08
CA LYS A 225 -2.17 -24.07 -5.38
C LYS A 225 -2.41 -22.67 -5.94
N GLU A 226 -3.58 -22.43 -6.51
CA GLU A 226 -4.11 -21.16 -6.98
C GLU A 226 -4.20 -20.12 -5.86
N HIS A 227 -4.34 -20.55 -4.60
CA HIS A 227 -4.35 -19.66 -3.43
C HIS A 227 -3.01 -19.60 -2.69
N LYS A 228 -1.98 -20.30 -3.18
CA LYS A 228 -0.71 -20.49 -2.46
C LYS A 228 0.46 -19.81 -3.15
N VAL A 229 1.26 -19.08 -2.37
CA VAL A 229 2.51 -18.41 -2.79
C VAL A 229 3.64 -18.89 -1.89
N ASP A 230 4.89 -18.91 -2.37
CA ASP A 230 6.02 -19.26 -1.51
C ASP A 230 6.19 -18.21 -0.39
N ALA A 231 6.41 -18.67 0.84
CA ALA A 231 6.85 -17.78 1.92
C ALA A 231 8.32 -17.38 1.71
N LEU A 232 8.68 -16.18 2.17
CA LEU A 232 10.05 -15.67 2.14
C LEU A 232 10.97 -16.51 3.03
N SER A 233 12.03 -17.03 2.44
CA SER A 233 13.02 -17.85 3.16
C SER A 233 13.70 -17.03 4.26
N GLY A 234 13.70 -17.54 5.49
CA GLY A 234 14.27 -16.83 6.65
C GLY A 234 13.43 -15.66 7.17
N ALA A 235 12.32 -15.30 6.53
CA ALA A 235 11.48 -14.15 6.89
C ALA A 235 10.00 -14.55 7.09
N THR A 236 9.78 -15.53 7.99
CA THR A 236 8.44 -16.06 8.28
C THR A 236 7.48 -15.02 8.86
N LEU A 237 7.99 -14.06 9.65
CA LEU A 237 7.13 -13.01 10.24
C LEU A 237 6.65 -12.01 9.18
N THR A 238 7.53 -11.56 8.30
CA THR A 238 7.15 -10.74 7.13
C THR A 238 6.18 -11.48 6.23
N SER A 239 6.43 -12.77 5.94
CA SER A 239 5.51 -13.60 5.14
C SER A 239 4.13 -13.69 5.79
N ARG A 240 4.07 -13.91 7.11
CA ARG A 240 2.79 -13.93 7.82
C ARG A 240 2.09 -12.57 7.75
N GLY A 241 2.83 -11.47 7.90
CA GLY A 241 2.28 -10.12 7.75
C GLY A 241 1.67 -9.88 6.37
N VAL A 242 2.35 -10.32 5.30
CA VAL A 242 1.82 -10.26 3.93
C VAL A 242 0.57 -11.12 3.76
N GLU A 243 0.58 -12.37 4.23
CA GLU A 243 -0.61 -13.23 4.19
C GLU A 243 -1.80 -12.57 4.90
N GLN A 244 -1.56 -12.04 6.10
CA GLN A 244 -2.59 -11.43 6.93
C GLN A 244 -3.12 -10.12 6.34
N LEU A 245 -2.25 -9.26 5.79
CA LEU A 245 -2.68 -8.00 5.21
C LEU A 245 -3.51 -8.23 3.95
N VAL A 246 -3.11 -9.16 3.07
CA VAL A 246 -3.87 -9.45 1.85
C VAL A 246 -5.24 -10.01 2.24
N ASN A 247 -5.30 -11.02 3.11
CA ASN A 247 -6.56 -11.59 3.54
C ASN A 247 -7.44 -10.61 4.34
N TYR A 248 -6.86 -9.66 5.09
CA TYR A 248 -7.64 -8.62 5.76
C TYR A 248 -8.29 -7.66 4.77
N TRP A 249 -7.50 -7.14 3.82
CA TRP A 249 -8.00 -6.19 2.83
C TRP A 249 -8.94 -6.83 1.81
N MET A 250 -8.85 -8.14 1.59
CA MET A 250 -9.79 -8.86 0.73
C MET A 250 -10.92 -9.53 1.54
N GLY A 251 -11.02 -9.29 2.84
CA GLY A 251 -12.10 -9.80 3.68
C GLY A 251 -13.22 -8.79 3.89
N ASP A 252 -14.17 -9.18 4.75
CA ASP A 252 -15.36 -8.44 5.18
C ASP A 252 -15.09 -6.99 5.63
N ARG A 253 -13.96 -6.78 6.32
CA ARG A 253 -13.55 -5.45 6.77
C ARG A 253 -12.80 -4.67 5.71
N GLY A 254 -12.49 -5.25 4.56
CA GLY A 254 -11.75 -4.60 3.48
C GLY A 254 -12.63 -4.36 2.26
N TYR A 255 -12.21 -4.91 1.13
CA TYR A 255 -12.80 -4.70 -0.18
C TYR A 255 -13.82 -5.78 -0.56
N GLU A 256 -14.10 -6.79 0.28
CA GLU A 256 -14.99 -7.91 -0.08
C GLU A 256 -16.36 -7.43 -0.57
N THR A 257 -17.02 -6.53 0.17
CA THR A 257 -18.33 -5.98 -0.21
C THR A 257 -18.30 -5.35 -1.61
N TYR A 258 -17.29 -4.53 -1.88
CA TYR A 258 -17.09 -3.90 -3.18
C TYR A 258 -16.81 -4.92 -4.28
N LEU A 259 -15.88 -5.85 -4.05
CA LEU A 259 -15.50 -6.86 -5.03
C LEU A 259 -16.67 -7.79 -5.38
N LYS A 260 -17.51 -8.11 -4.40
CA LYS A 260 -18.75 -8.87 -4.62
C LYS A 260 -19.73 -8.11 -5.52
N LYS A 261 -19.96 -6.83 -5.25
CA LYS A 261 -20.80 -5.96 -6.09
C LYS A 261 -20.25 -5.84 -7.51
N LEU A 262 -18.92 -5.74 -7.64
CA LEU A 262 -18.22 -5.66 -8.93
C LEU A 262 -18.46 -6.93 -9.76
N ARG A 263 -18.34 -8.12 -9.15
CA ARG A 263 -18.64 -9.42 -9.79
C ARG A 263 -20.11 -9.56 -10.20
N GLN A 264 -21.01 -8.86 -9.50
CA GLN A 264 -22.45 -8.86 -9.77
C GLN A 264 -22.88 -7.80 -10.80
N GLY A 265 -21.96 -6.90 -11.20
CA GLY A 265 -22.25 -5.78 -12.09
C GLY A 265 -23.12 -4.68 -11.45
N GLU A 266 -23.07 -4.56 -10.13
CA GLU A 266 -23.86 -3.57 -9.37
C GLU A 266 -23.19 -2.20 -9.24
N VAL A 267 -21.88 -2.12 -9.54
CA VAL A 267 -21.03 -0.91 -9.44
C VAL A 267 -20.08 -0.79 -10.60
#